data_AF-A0AAV9SGM2-F1
#
_entry.id   AF-A0AAV9SGM2-F1
#
_cell.length_a   1.000
_cell.length_b   1.000
_cell.length_c   1.000
_cell.angle_alpha   90.00
_cell.angle_beta   90.00
_cell.angle_gamma   90.00
#
_symmetry.space_group_name_H-M   'P 1'
#
loop_
_entity.id
_entity.type
_entity.pdbx_description
1 polymer ?
#
loop_
_entity_poly.entity_id
_entity_poly.type
_entity_poly.pdbx_seq_one_letter_code
_entity_poly.pdbx_strand_id
1 'polypeptide(L)'
;MVAALEWWSGTECTLYTDPKTYPLYGNEIAIVVLNHAFEIDFLCGWTFCERFGVLGSSKVLAKKELAYVPVIGWMWYFLEIVFCKRKWEEDRTTVAQSLQNLQDYPENYWFLLYCEGTRFTPKKHQISMKVAEGKGLPQLKYHLLPRTKGFYVTVQNLRGTAAAIYDSTLNFRNNEVPTLLGILNGKKYHADLYVRRIPLESVPEDEAECAAWLHKLYQEKDSFQEYYTRTGRFPGPIMSPPRRPWSLINWLFWSCVVLYPLGLLLAQLLSSGSVLTIAAAGVVCSAVSMGLRWMIGQTEIDKGSNYGIKTAPLNNN
;
A
#
# COMPACT_ATOMS: atom_id res chain seq x y z
N MET A 1 -12.94 -2.91 3.42
CA MET A 1 -11.69 -3.56 2.99
C MET A 1 -10.96 -4.20 4.16
N VAL A 2 -10.52 -3.46 5.20
CA VAL A 2 -9.90 -4.07 6.40
C VAL A 2 -10.82 -5.13 7.04
N ALA A 3 -12.13 -4.82 7.15
CA ALA A 3 -13.12 -5.79 7.60
C ALA A 3 -13.12 -7.11 6.80
N ALA A 4 -12.95 -7.00 5.48
CA ALA A 4 -12.93 -8.15 4.59
C ALA A 4 -11.65 -9.01 4.76
N LEU A 5 -10.51 -8.37 5.02
CA LEU A 5 -9.26 -9.09 5.30
C LEU A 5 -9.31 -9.79 6.67
N GLU A 6 -9.64 -9.05 7.74
CA GLU A 6 -9.50 -9.59 9.09
C GLU A 6 -10.66 -10.49 9.51
N TRP A 7 -11.90 -10.10 9.20
CA TRP A 7 -13.10 -10.73 9.75
C TRP A 7 -13.78 -11.67 8.77
N TRP A 8 -13.85 -11.30 7.49
CA TRP A 8 -14.46 -12.14 6.46
C TRP A 8 -13.56 -13.30 6.03
N SER A 9 -12.35 -13.03 5.57
CA SER A 9 -11.43 -14.10 5.15
C SER A 9 -10.64 -14.72 6.30
N GLY A 10 -10.67 -14.08 7.49
CA GLY A 10 -9.94 -14.55 8.65
C GLY A 10 -8.42 -14.43 8.53
N THR A 11 -7.91 -13.64 7.58
CA THR A 11 -6.48 -13.46 7.34
C THR A 11 -5.76 -13.01 8.61
N GLU A 12 -4.59 -13.60 8.85
CA GLU A 12 -3.75 -13.27 9.99
C GLU A 12 -2.64 -12.32 9.56
N CYS A 13 -2.39 -11.30 10.39
CA CYS A 13 -1.30 -10.36 10.21
C CYS A 13 -0.46 -10.35 11.48
N THR A 14 0.76 -10.87 11.37
CA THR A 14 1.75 -10.98 12.44
C THR A 14 2.71 -9.81 12.38
N LEU A 15 2.97 -9.13 13.50
CA LEU A 15 3.98 -8.07 13.58
C LEU A 15 5.25 -8.59 14.25
N TYR A 16 6.39 -8.45 13.59
CA TYR A 16 7.72 -8.64 14.14
C TYR A 16 8.36 -7.27 14.34
N THR A 17 8.70 -6.91 15.56
CA THR A 17 9.27 -5.59 15.87
C THR A 17 9.98 -5.57 17.22
N ASP A 18 10.80 -4.55 17.46
CA ASP A 18 11.42 -4.34 18.78
C ASP A 18 10.34 -3.92 19.80
N PRO A 19 10.19 -4.64 20.93
CA PRO A 19 9.25 -4.26 22.00
C PRO A 19 9.49 -2.84 22.53
N LYS A 20 10.72 -2.30 22.42
CA LYS A 20 11.02 -0.92 22.85
C LYS A 20 10.37 0.14 21.98
N THR A 21 10.21 -0.12 20.69
CA THR A 21 9.64 0.85 19.73
C THR A 21 8.13 0.68 19.58
N TYR A 22 7.60 -0.50 19.93
CA TYR A 22 6.17 -0.82 19.84
C TYR A 22 5.23 0.23 20.45
N PRO A 23 5.48 0.80 21.65
CA PRO A 23 4.58 1.81 22.25
C PRO A 23 4.49 3.12 21.45
N LEU A 24 5.44 3.40 20.56
CA LEU A 24 5.46 4.61 19.74
C LEU A 24 4.52 4.52 18.53
N TYR A 25 4.22 3.30 18.08
CA TYR A 25 3.38 3.06 16.92
C TYR A 25 1.95 3.58 17.14
N GLY A 26 1.50 4.46 16.25
CA GLY A 26 0.20 5.13 16.31
C GLY A 26 0.19 6.43 17.12
N ASN A 27 1.26 6.70 17.88
CA ASN A 27 1.39 7.87 18.75
C ASN A 27 2.35 8.94 18.21
N GLU A 28 2.85 8.76 16.99
CA GLU A 28 3.72 9.72 16.29
C GLU A 28 3.43 9.68 14.78
N ILE A 29 3.79 10.77 14.10
CA ILE A 29 3.81 10.83 12.64
C ILE A 29 5.05 10.07 12.14
N ALA A 30 4.85 9.18 11.17
CA ALA A 30 5.95 8.37 10.63
C ALA A 30 5.84 8.21 9.11
N ILE A 31 7.00 8.13 8.45
CA ILE A 31 7.09 7.74 7.04
C ILE A 31 7.29 6.22 7.00
N VAL A 32 6.38 5.49 6.36
CA VAL A 32 6.46 4.04 6.22
C VAL A 32 7.12 3.69 4.90
N VAL A 33 8.23 2.95 4.91
CA VAL A 33 8.87 2.44 3.69
C VAL A 33 8.60 0.94 3.60
N LEU A 34 7.68 0.56 2.71
CA LEU A 34 7.25 -0.82 2.53
C LEU A 34 7.78 -1.39 1.20
N ASN A 35 8.16 -2.67 1.19
CA ASN A 35 8.40 -3.39 -0.07
C ASN A 35 7.10 -3.55 -0.85
N HIS A 36 7.20 -3.63 -2.18
CA HIS A 36 6.00 -3.72 -3.02
C HIS A 36 6.02 -5.01 -3.84
N ALA A 37 5.54 -6.11 -3.27
CA ALA A 37 5.63 -7.43 -3.90
C ALA A 37 4.26 -8.05 -4.20
N PHE A 38 3.25 -7.80 -3.37
CA PHE A 38 1.97 -8.49 -3.48
C PHE A 38 0.82 -7.55 -3.86
N GLU A 39 -0.28 -8.14 -4.32
CA GLU A 39 -1.44 -7.38 -4.72
C GLU A 39 -2.04 -6.61 -3.55
N ILE A 40 -2.09 -7.25 -2.38
CA ILE A 40 -2.77 -6.78 -1.17
C ILE A 40 -1.83 -6.13 -0.13
N ASP A 41 -0.60 -5.74 -0.50
CA ASP A 41 0.35 -5.07 0.42
C ASP A 41 -0.30 -3.92 1.18
N PHE A 42 -1.02 -3.06 0.45
CA PHE A 42 -1.73 -1.91 0.99
C PHE A 42 -2.79 -2.29 2.01
N LEU A 43 -3.46 -3.44 1.83
CA LEU A 43 -4.53 -3.89 2.70
C LEU A 43 -3.97 -4.44 4.02
N CYS A 44 -2.83 -5.12 3.97
CA CYS A 44 -2.07 -5.48 5.16
C CYS A 44 -1.57 -4.22 5.89
N GLY A 45 -1.02 -3.24 5.17
CA GLY A 45 -0.64 -1.95 5.75
C GLY A 45 -1.79 -1.24 6.46
N TRP A 46 -2.96 -1.14 5.82
CA TRP A 46 -4.18 -0.59 6.44
C TRP A 46 -4.66 -1.39 7.64
N THR A 47 -4.48 -2.71 7.64
CA THR A 47 -4.80 -3.55 8.80
C THR A 47 -3.96 -3.16 10.02
N PHE A 48 -2.66 -2.89 9.83
CA PHE A 48 -1.83 -2.37 10.92
C PHE A 48 -2.22 -0.94 11.32
N CYS A 49 -2.51 -0.06 10.35
CA CYS A 49 -3.01 1.29 10.66
C CYS A 49 -4.30 1.24 11.50
N GLU A 50 -5.22 0.33 11.18
CA GLU A 50 -6.45 0.11 11.97
C GLU A 50 -6.11 -0.27 13.40
N ARG A 51 -5.24 -1.28 13.57
CA ARG A 51 -4.87 -1.78 14.90
C ARG A 51 -4.13 -0.75 15.76
N PHE A 52 -3.43 0.20 15.16
CA PHE A 52 -2.76 1.31 15.85
C PHE A 52 -3.56 2.62 15.87
N GLY A 53 -4.80 2.65 15.36
CA GLY A 53 -5.66 3.82 15.47
C GLY A 53 -5.44 4.93 14.45
N VAL A 54 -4.63 4.69 13.41
CA VAL A 54 -4.25 5.70 12.41
C VAL A 54 -4.77 5.40 11.00
N LEU A 55 -5.77 4.49 10.87
CA LEU A 55 -6.33 4.14 9.55
C LEU A 55 -6.94 5.35 8.84
N GLY A 56 -7.76 6.14 9.54
CA GLY A 56 -8.45 7.29 8.96
C GLY A 56 -7.52 8.41 8.53
N SER A 57 -6.40 8.57 9.24
CA SER A 57 -5.38 9.59 8.96
C SER A 57 -4.29 9.12 8.00
N SER A 58 -4.14 7.80 7.80
CA SER A 58 -3.07 7.21 6.96
C SER A 58 -3.03 7.81 5.55
N LYS A 59 -1.81 8.12 5.09
CA LYS A 59 -1.53 8.75 3.79
C LYS A 59 -0.63 7.84 2.96
N VAL A 60 -0.63 8.06 1.65
CA VAL A 60 0.24 7.32 0.72
C VAL A 60 0.61 8.21 -0.46
N LEU A 61 1.81 8.03 -1.02
CA LEU A 61 2.14 8.57 -2.33
C LEU A 61 1.52 7.69 -3.43
N ALA A 62 0.36 8.10 -3.95
CA ALA A 62 -0.42 7.35 -4.92
C ALA A 62 -0.25 7.84 -6.35
N LYS A 63 -0.48 6.95 -7.32
CA LYS A 63 -0.54 7.28 -8.75
C LYS A 63 -1.77 8.17 -9.03
N LYS A 64 -1.60 9.29 -9.73
CA LYS A 64 -2.68 10.27 -10.00
C LYS A 64 -3.89 9.66 -10.68
N GLU A 65 -3.70 8.66 -11.53
CA GLU A 65 -4.78 7.97 -12.22
C GLU A 65 -5.74 7.27 -11.24
N LEU A 66 -5.30 6.92 -10.02
CA LEU A 66 -6.16 6.34 -8.99
C LEU A 66 -7.18 7.35 -8.44
N ALA A 67 -6.92 8.65 -8.53
CA ALA A 67 -7.87 9.69 -8.12
C ALA A 67 -9.16 9.68 -8.96
N TYR A 68 -9.11 9.11 -10.18
CA TYR A 68 -10.25 9.02 -11.08
C TYR A 68 -11.06 7.74 -10.93
N VAL A 69 -10.64 6.81 -10.06
CA VAL A 69 -11.45 5.62 -9.74
C VAL A 69 -12.68 6.09 -8.97
N PRO A 70 -13.91 5.83 -9.45
CA PRO A 70 -15.12 6.30 -8.78
C PRO A 70 -15.20 5.82 -7.33
N VAL A 71 -15.76 6.65 -6.45
CA VAL A 71 -15.88 6.42 -5.00
C VAL A 71 -14.53 6.38 -4.28
N ILE A 72 -13.64 5.44 -4.62
CA ILE A 72 -12.35 5.24 -3.94
C ILE A 72 -11.38 6.39 -4.19
N GLY A 73 -11.23 6.81 -5.45
CA GLY A 73 -10.35 7.91 -5.83
C GLY A 73 -10.81 9.24 -5.26
N TRP A 74 -12.13 9.46 -5.18
CA TRP A 74 -12.71 10.65 -4.58
C TRP A 74 -12.54 10.65 -3.06
N MET A 75 -12.77 9.51 -2.40
CA MET A 75 -12.47 9.34 -0.98
C MET A 75 -11.01 9.67 -0.70
N TRP A 76 -10.07 9.16 -1.50
CA TRP A 76 -8.65 9.47 -1.34
C TRP A 76 -8.32 10.95 -1.57
N TYR A 77 -9.01 11.61 -2.49
CA TYR A 77 -8.90 13.05 -2.66
C TYR A 77 -9.33 13.81 -1.40
N PHE A 78 -10.47 13.46 -0.81
CA PHE A 78 -10.96 14.08 0.44
C PHE A 78 -10.14 13.71 1.68
N LEU A 79 -9.44 12.57 1.65
CA LEU A 79 -8.49 12.18 2.69
C LEU A 79 -7.11 12.81 2.50
N GLU A 80 -6.95 13.77 1.59
CA GLU A 80 -5.69 14.47 1.32
C GLU A 80 -4.54 13.51 0.97
N ILE A 81 -4.84 12.42 0.27
CA ILE A 81 -3.82 11.52 -0.28
C ILE A 81 -2.98 12.27 -1.29
N VAL A 82 -1.66 12.08 -1.22
CA VAL A 82 -0.70 12.73 -2.11
C VAL A 82 -0.63 11.98 -3.42
N PHE A 83 -0.98 12.64 -4.52
CA PHE A 83 -0.97 12.03 -5.86
C PHE A 83 0.23 12.49 -6.69
N CYS A 84 0.89 11.57 -7.39
CA CYS A 84 1.95 11.85 -8.35
C CYS A 84 1.60 11.37 -9.76
N LYS A 85 1.99 12.15 -10.78
CA LYS A 85 1.85 11.83 -12.21
C LYS A 85 2.99 10.95 -12.73
N ARG A 86 4.01 10.71 -11.90
CA ARG A 86 5.25 9.97 -12.22
C ARG A 86 6.08 10.68 -13.29
N LYS A 87 6.06 12.01 -13.24
CA LYS A 87 6.84 12.93 -14.07
C LYS A 87 7.48 13.95 -13.15
N TRP A 88 8.78 13.82 -12.94
CA TRP A 88 9.51 14.59 -11.93
C TRP A 88 9.30 16.11 -12.03
N GLU A 89 9.33 16.67 -13.24
CA GLU A 89 9.15 18.12 -13.44
C GLU A 89 7.77 18.65 -12.99
N GLU A 90 6.72 17.84 -13.12
CA GLU A 90 5.37 18.19 -12.65
C GLU A 90 5.19 17.85 -11.16
N ASP A 91 5.78 16.74 -10.73
CA ASP A 91 5.59 16.18 -9.39
C ASP A 91 6.39 16.93 -8.32
N ARG A 92 7.58 17.47 -8.65
CA ARG A 92 8.45 18.14 -7.66
C ARG A 92 7.73 19.27 -6.90
N THR A 93 6.84 19.99 -7.58
CA THR A 93 6.07 21.09 -6.97
C THR A 93 4.79 20.58 -6.33
N THR A 94 4.01 19.77 -7.06
CA THR A 94 2.68 19.33 -6.61
C THR A 94 2.75 18.38 -5.41
N VAL A 95 3.72 17.46 -5.40
CA VAL A 95 3.97 16.53 -4.29
C VAL A 95 4.52 17.30 -3.09
N ALA A 96 5.48 18.21 -3.28
CA ALA A 96 6.02 19.03 -2.18
C ALA A 96 4.92 19.87 -1.52
N GLN A 97 4.09 20.56 -2.29
CA GLN A 97 2.96 21.33 -1.75
C GLN A 97 2.00 20.45 -0.95
N SER A 98 1.65 19.27 -1.48
CA SER A 98 0.75 18.36 -0.79
C SER A 98 1.36 17.83 0.52
N LEU A 99 2.67 17.60 0.56
CA LEU A 99 3.38 17.18 1.77
C LEU A 99 3.49 18.31 2.81
N GLN A 100 3.69 19.56 2.35
CA GLN A 100 3.71 20.73 3.24
C GLN A 100 2.35 20.94 3.91
N ASN A 101 1.25 20.73 3.19
CA ASN A 101 -0.10 20.75 3.75
C ASN A 101 -0.38 19.63 4.76
N LEU A 102 0.49 18.62 4.87
CA LEU A 102 0.35 17.58 5.90
C LEU A 102 1.12 17.94 7.18
N GLN A 103 1.98 18.97 7.17
CA GLN A 103 2.76 19.35 8.35
C GLN A 103 1.86 19.85 9.50
N ASP A 104 0.72 20.45 9.17
CA ASP A 104 -0.29 20.97 10.08
C ASP A 104 -1.50 20.02 10.24
N TYR A 105 -1.40 18.77 9.77
CA TYR A 105 -2.47 17.79 9.93
C TYR A 105 -2.71 17.50 11.43
N PRO A 106 -3.97 17.55 11.91
CA PRO A 106 -4.27 17.57 13.35
C PRO A 106 -4.10 16.22 14.05
N GLU A 107 -3.94 15.13 13.31
CA GLU A 107 -3.83 13.77 13.84
C GLU A 107 -2.48 13.14 13.50
N ASN A 108 -2.03 12.18 14.32
CA ASN A 108 -0.91 11.33 13.92
C ASN A 108 -1.29 10.53 12.68
N TYR A 109 -0.42 10.53 11.68
CA TYR A 109 -0.61 9.78 10.44
C TYR A 109 0.66 9.02 10.05
N TRP A 110 0.45 7.94 9.31
CA TRP A 110 1.52 7.19 8.67
C TRP A 110 1.52 7.47 7.18
N PHE A 111 2.64 7.96 6.66
CA PHE A 111 2.82 8.28 5.26
C PHE A 111 3.54 7.15 4.52
N LEU A 112 2.80 6.37 3.74
CA LEU A 112 3.32 5.21 3.05
C LEU A 112 4.05 5.57 1.74
N LEU A 113 5.25 5.01 1.60
CA LEU A 113 6.07 5.01 0.40
C LEU A 113 6.42 3.58 -0.03
N TYR A 114 6.23 3.31 -1.32
CA TYR A 114 6.82 2.18 -2.01
C TYR A 114 7.99 2.69 -2.86
N CYS A 115 9.20 2.75 -2.27
CA CYS A 115 10.35 3.34 -2.96
C CYS A 115 10.78 2.53 -4.20
N GLU A 116 10.38 1.26 -4.32
CA GLU A 116 10.53 0.46 -5.56
C GLU A 116 9.79 1.10 -6.77
N GLY A 117 8.72 1.87 -6.48
CA GLY A 117 7.93 2.62 -7.46
C GLY A 117 7.03 1.78 -8.36
N THR A 118 7.04 0.45 -8.22
CA THR A 118 6.18 -0.50 -8.93
C THR A 118 6.24 -1.85 -8.21
N ARG A 119 5.23 -2.69 -8.37
CA ARG A 119 5.26 -4.05 -7.83
C ARG A 119 6.38 -4.88 -8.45
N PHE A 120 7.04 -5.66 -7.61
CA PHE A 120 8.03 -6.65 -7.99
C PHE A 120 7.43 -7.66 -8.97
N THR A 121 8.15 -7.90 -10.06
CA THR A 121 7.94 -9.05 -10.93
C THR A 121 9.31 -9.54 -11.41
N PRO A 122 9.49 -10.82 -11.75
CA PRO A 122 10.77 -11.33 -12.23
C PRO A 122 11.36 -10.51 -13.40
N LYS A 123 10.49 -10.10 -14.34
CA LYS A 123 10.89 -9.25 -15.48
C LYS A 123 11.39 -7.87 -15.04
N LYS A 124 10.69 -7.20 -14.11
CA LYS A 124 11.10 -5.88 -13.60
C LYS A 124 12.35 -5.97 -12.75
N HIS A 125 12.51 -7.06 -12.00
CA HIS A 125 13.70 -7.35 -11.20
C HIS A 125 14.94 -7.47 -12.08
N GLN A 126 14.90 -8.29 -13.14
CA GLN A 126 16.00 -8.41 -14.10
C GLN A 126 16.42 -7.05 -14.68
N ILE A 127 15.45 -6.21 -15.07
CA ILE A 127 15.75 -4.88 -15.59
C ILE A 127 16.35 -3.99 -14.50
N SER A 128 15.80 -4.04 -13.29
CA SER A 128 16.31 -3.28 -12.15
C SER A 128 17.75 -3.67 -11.80
N MET A 129 18.12 -4.94 -11.95
CA MET A 129 19.48 -5.41 -11.67
C MET A 129 20.48 -4.95 -12.74
N LYS A 130 20.08 -4.92 -14.01
CA LYS A 130 20.89 -4.29 -15.08
C LYS A 130 21.13 -2.80 -14.82
N VAL A 131 20.11 -2.09 -14.32
CA VAL A 131 20.25 -0.68 -13.93
C VAL A 131 21.17 -0.51 -12.72
N ALA A 132 21.10 -1.42 -11.75
CA ALA A 132 22.00 -1.41 -10.60
C ALA A 132 23.46 -1.60 -11.04
N GLU A 133 23.72 -2.60 -11.87
CA GLU A 133 25.05 -2.87 -12.46
C GLU A 133 25.60 -1.67 -13.23
N GLY A 134 24.80 -1.08 -14.14
CA GLY A 134 25.22 0.09 -14.90
C GLY A 134 25.47 1.35 -14.07
N LYS A 135 24.98 1.39 -12.83
CA LYS A 135 25.24 2.48 -11.86
C LYS A 135 26.31 2.12 -10.82
N GLY A 136 26.91 0.93 -10.90
CA GLY A 136 27.85 0.44 -9.89
C GLY A 136 27.20 0.21 -8.52
N LEU A 137 25.88 -0.01 -8.47
CA LEU A 137 25.14 -0.27 -7.24
C LEU A 137 25.03 -1.79 -6.98
N PRO A 138 25.02 -2.24 -5.71
CA PRO A 138 24.81 -3.64 -5.38
C PRO A 138 23.49 -4.17 -5.95
N GLN A 139 23.53 -5.40 -6.46
CA GLN A 139 22.35 -6.11 -6.92
C GLN A 139 21.58 -6.68 -5.72
N LEU A 140 20.26 -6.47 -5.71
CA LEU A 140 19.34 -6.97 -4.69
C LEU A 140 18.67 -8.25 -5.19
N LYS A 141 18.43 -9.22 -4.32
CA LYS A 141 17.84 -10.51 -4.72
C LYS A 141 16.31 -10.52 -4.69
N TYR A 142 15.71 -9.80 -3.74
CA TYR A 142 14.28 -9.85 -3.45
C TYR A 142 13.54 -8.52 -3.66
N HIS A 143 14.28 -7.43 -3.85
CA HIS A 143 13.71 -6.10 -4.07
C HIS A 143 14.13 -5.49 -5.41
N LEU A 144 13.31 -4.58 -5.91
CA LEU A 144 13.76 -3.65 -6.95
C LEU A 144 14.66 -2.57 -6.34
N LEU A 145 15.52 -1.98 -7.17
CA LEU A 145 16.36 -0.86 -6.77
C LEU A 145 15.45 0.34 -6.41
N PRO A 146 15.59 0.94 -5.22
CA PRO A 146 14.72 2.03 -4.80
C PRO A 146 14.95 3.30 -5.61
N ARG A 147 13.88 4.05 -5.79
CA ARG A 147 13.86 5.39 -6.37
C ARG A 147 13.99 6.42 -5.26
N THR A 148 15.00 7.26 -5.37
CA THR A 148 15.45 8.12 -4.27
C THR A 148 14.72 9.46 -4.23
N LYS A 149 14.38 10.05 -5.39
CA LYS A 149 13.78 11.39 -5.47
C LYS A 149 12.49 11.56 -4.65
N GLY A 150 11.55 10.61 -4.78
CA GLY A 150 10.27 10.69 -4.06
C GLY A 150 10.45 10.53 -2.55
N PHE A 151 11.37 9.65 -2.13
CA PHE A 151 11.75 9.49 -0.73
C PHE A 151 12.39 10.77 -0.19
N TYR A 152 13.38 11.32 -0.90
CA TYR A 152 14.05 12.56 -0.53
C TYR A 152 13.07 13.71 -0.34
N VAL A 153 12.21 14.00 -1.34
CA VAL A 153 11.19 15.06 -1.23
C VAL A 153 10.27 14.84 -0.03
N THR A 154 9.87 13.59 0.23
CA THR A 154 9.01 13.26 1.38
C THR A 154 9.72 13.53 2.70
N VAL A 155 10.95 13.05 2.86
CA VAL A 155 11.77 13.27 4.06
C VAL A 155 11.98 14.76 4.29
N GLN A 156 12.36 15.52 3.26
CA GLN A 156 12.63 16.96 3.42
C GLN A 156 11.38 17.75 3.81
N ASN A 157 10.22 17.45 3.21
CA ASN A 157 8.99 18.17 3.52
C ASN A 157 8.31 17.71 4.82
N LEU A 158 8.65 16.54 5.36
CA LEU A 158 8.10 16.06 6.63
C LEU A 158 9.12 16.13 7.78
N ARG A 159 10.33 16.64 7.53
CA ARG A 159 11.35 16.85 8.56
C ARG A 159 10.86 17.88 9.56
N GLY A 160 10.99 17.57 10.85
CA GLY A 160 10.44 18.38 11.95
C GLY A 160 8.99 18.04 12.32
N THR A 161 8.24 17.35 11.45
CA THR A 161 6.87 16.87 11.74
C THR A 161 6.86 15.37 11.99
N ALA A 162 7.43 14.56 11.09
CA ALA A 162 7.54 13.12 11.25
C ALA A 162 8.70 12.79 12.21
N ALA A 163 8.45 11.91 13.18
CA ALA A 163 9.44 11.50 14.17
C ALA A 163 10.36 10.37 13.68
N ALA A 164 9.90 9.55 12.73
CA ALA A 164 10.63 8.36 12.31
C ALA A 164 10.31 7.87 10.90
N ILE A 165 11.23 7.08 10.38
CA ILE A 165 10.99 6.10 9.31
C ILE A 165 10.60 4.76 9.94
N TYR A 166 9.47 4.20 9.53
CA TYR A 166 9.09 2.81 9.81
C TYR A 166 9.51 1.96 8.61
N ASP A 167 10.70 1.40 8.72
CA ASP A 167 11.27 0.50 7.73
C ASP A 167 10.57 -0.86 7.82
N SER A 168 9.72 -1.14 6.83
CA SER A 168 8.77 -2.25 6.89
C SER A 168 8.98 -3.27 5.77
N THR A 169 8.95 -4.56 6.08
CA THR A 169 9.03 -5.65 5.10
C THR A 169 7.90 -6.64 5.31
N LEU A 170 7.03 -6.77 4.31
CA LEU A 170 5.89 -7.67 4.28
C LEU A 170 6.23 -8.92 3.48
N ASN A 171 5.89 -10.08 4.02
CA ASN A 171 5.89 -11.33 3.30
C ASN A 171 4.70 -12.21 3.72
N PHE A 172 4.42 -13.25 2.94
CA PHE A 172 3.40 -14.23 3.24
C PHE A 172 4.03 -15.61 3.48
N ARG A 173 3.51 -16.33 4.47
CA ARG A 173 4.01 -17.68 4.79
C ARG A 173 3.74 -18.63 3.63
N ASN A 174 4.52 -19.71 3.57
CA ASN A 174 4.35 -20.80 2.59
C ASN A 174 4.38 -20.33 1.12
N ASN A 175 5.04 -19.19 0.83
CA ASN A 175 5.06 -18.58 -0.50
C ASN A 175 3.66 -18.34 -1.08
N GLU A 176 2.67 -18.05 -0.22
CA GLU A 176 1.34 -17.65 -0.66
C GLU A 176 1.42 -16.39 -1.54
N VAL A 177 0.71 -16.40 -2.67
CA VAL A 177 0.51 -15.21 -3.51
C VAL A 177 -0.91 -14.72 -3.27
N PRO A 178 -1.11 -13.73 -2.39
CA PRO A 178 -2.43 -13.27 -2.05
C PRO A 178 -3.00 -12.35 -3.12
N THR A 179 -4.31 -12.50 -3.35
CA THR A 179 -5.06 -11.68 -4.29
C THR A 179 -6.26 -11.07 -3.59
N LEU A 180 -6.72 -9.91 -4.07
CA LEU A 180 -7.91 -9.29 -3.50
C LEU A 180 -9.15 -10.18 -3.69
N LEU A 181 -9.26 -10.83 -4.84
CA LEU A 181 -10.35 -11.78 -5.12
C LEU A 181 -10.31 -12.99 -4.16
N GLY A 182 -9.12 -13.48 -3.81
CA GLY A 182 -8.98 -14.53 -2.79
C GLY A 182 -9.60 -14.11 -1.46
N ILE A 183 -9.28 -12.90 -0.98
CA ILE A 183 -9.87 -12.35 0.25
C ILE A 183 -11.40 -12.26 0.13
N LEU A 184 -11.93 -11.74 -0.98
CA LEU A 184 -13.37 -11.61 -1.20
C LEU A 184 -14.09 -12.97 -1.23
N ASN A 185 -13.41 -14.02 -1.69
CA ASN A 185 -13.90 -15.40 -1.66
C ASN A 185 -13.68 -16.10 -0.31
N GLY A 186 -13.22 -15.38 0.72
CA GLY A 186 -13.01 -15.94 2.05
C GLY A 186 -11.72 -16.74 2.21
N LYS A 187 -10.78 -16.68 1.26
CA LYS A 187 -9.48 -17.34 1.39
C LYS A 187 -8.63 -16.64 2.45
N LYS A 188 -8.29 -17.39 3.51
CA LYS A 188 -7.36 -16.98 4.56
C LYS A 188 -5.93 -16.97 4.04
N TYR A 189 -5.18 -15.93 4.42
CA TYR A 189 -3.74 -15.84 4.21
C TYR A 189 -3.00 -15.59 5.54
N HIS A 190 -1.67 -15.74 5.52
CA HIS A 190 -0.82 -15.52 6.69
C HIS A 190 0.27 -14.50 6.37
N ALA A 191 -0.04 -13.23 6.62
CA ALA A 191 0.88 -12.11 6.42
C ALA A 191 1.79 -11.96 7.65
N ASP A 192 3.10 -11.86 7.39
CA ASP A 192 4.10 -11.51 8.39
C ASP A 192 4.71 -10.17 7.98
N LEU A 193 4.64 -9.19 8.88
CA LEU A 193 5.21 -7.85 8.71
C LEU A 193 6.33 -7.65 9.70
N TYR A 194 7.53 -7.37 9.21
CA TYR A 194 8.63 -6.85 10.02
C TYR A 194 8.62 -5.33 9.98
N VAL A 195 8.78 -4.69 11.13
CA VAL A 195 8.92 -3.23 11.23
C VAL A 195 10.06 -2.91 12.17
N ARG A 196 10.99 -2.05 11.73
CA ARG A 196 11.94 -1.38 12.62
C ARG A 196 11.78 0.13 12.50
N ARG A 197 11.85 0.81 13.65
CA ARG A 197 11.80 2.27 13.75
C ARG A 197 13.20 2.84 13.61
N ILE A 198 13.35 3.83 12.73
CA ILE A 198 14.59 4.58 12.54
C ILE A 198 14.27 6.06 12.75
N PRO A 199 14.92 6.76 13.70
CA PRO A 199 14.71 8.20 13.90
C PRO A 199 14.92 8.99 12.61
N LEU A 200 14.04 9.93 12.29
CA LEU A 200 14.11 10.67 11.02
C LEU A 200 15.39 11.51 10.95
N GLU A 201 15.88 11.98 12.10
CA GLU A 201 17.11 12.76 12.26
C GLU A 201 18.35 11.99 11.79
N SER A 202 18.30 10.66 11.75
CA SER A 202 19.39 9.83 11.23
C SER A 202 19.47 9.78 9.69
N VAL A 203 18.46 10.30 8.99
CA VAL A 203 18.43 10.37 7.53
C VAL A 203 19.17 11.63 7.08
N PRO A 204 20.20 11.52 6.22
CA PRO A 204 20.98 12.67 5.73
C PRO A 204 20.13 13.74 5.05
N GLU A 205 20.56 15.00 5.14
CA GLU A 205 19.87 16.13 4.52
C GLU A 205 20.26 16.33 3.05
N ASP A 206 21.49 16.03 2.67
CA ASP A 206 21.95 16.10 1.28
C ASP A 206 21.24 15.05 0.40
N GLU A 207 20.91 15.41 -0.84
CA GLU A 207 20.18 14.53 -1.75
C GLU A 207 20.97 13.26 -2.11
N ALA A 208 22.28 13.38 -2.36
CA ALA A 208 23.12 12.25 -2.73
C ALA A 208 23.38 11.33 -1.54
N GLU A 209 23.61 11.88 -0.35
CA GLU A 209 23.75 11.11 0.88
C GLU A 209 22.44 10.40 1.27
N CYS A 210 21.29 11.09 1.15
CA CYS A 210 19.98 10.51 1.37
C CYS A 210 19.68 9.37 0.38
N ALA A 211 20.11 9.52 -0.88
CA ALA A 211 20.02 8.48 -1.89
C ALA A 211 20.87 7.25 -1.53
N ALA A 212 22.12 7.46 -1.14
CA ALA A 212 23.01 6.38 -0.69
C ALA A 212 22.46 5.67 0.56
N TRP A 213 21.92 6.44 1.50
CA TRP A 213 21.25 5.93 2.70
C TRP A 213 20.07 5.01 2.34
N LEU A 214 19.21 5.42 1.41
CA LEU A 214 18.07 4.61 0.97
C LEU A 214 18.53 3.32 0.25
N HIS A 215 19.60 3.40 -0.56
CA HIS A 215 20.18 2.21 -1.18
C HIS A 215 20.73 1.24 -0.14
N LYS A 216 21.35 1.73 0.93
CA LYS A 216 21.79 0.88 2.06
C LYS A 216 20.60 0.29 2.81
N LEU A 217 19.55 1.07 3.08
CA LEU A 217 18.32 0.58 3.71
C LEU A 217 17.74 -0.61 2.94
N TYR A 218 17.70 -0.54 1.61
CA TYR A 218 17.19 -1.63 0.78
C TYR A 218 18.10 -2.85 0.72
N GLN A 219 19.42 -2.71 0.87
CA GLN A 219 20.32 -3.86 1.05
C GLN A 219 20.05 -4.58 2.37
N GLU A 220 19.82 -3.84 3.45
CA GLU A 220 19.45 -4.42 4.75
C GLU A 220 18.07 -5.10 4.67
N LYS A 221 17.07 -4.48 4.02
CA LYS A 221 15.77 -5.12 3.75
C LYS A 221 15.91 -6.43 2.99
N ASP A 222 16.76 -6.46 1.96
CA ASP A 222 17.03 -7.66 1.16
C ASP A 222 17.58 -8.80 2.03
N SER A 223 18.46 -8.48 2.98
CA SER A 223 18.98 -9.45 3.94
C SER A 223 17.91 -10.01 4.89
N PHE A 224 16.92 -9.19 5.31
CA PHE A 224 15.79 -9.66 6.10
C PHE A 224 14.90 -10.61 5.31
N GLN A 225 14.74 -10.34 4.01
CA GLN A 225 13.96 -11.18 3.11
C GLN A 225 14.67 -12.50 2.79
N GLU A 226 16.01 -12.50 2.68
CA GLU A 226 16.83 -13.73 2.64
C GLU A 226 16.65 -14.55 3.92
N TYR A 227 16.76 -13.90 5.08
CA TYR A 227 16.56 -14.57 6.37
C TYR A 227 15.16 -15.20 6.48
N TYR A 228 14.13 -14.47 6.08
CA TYR A 228 12.76 -14.99 6.06
C TYR A 228 12.62 -16.17 5.11
N THR A 229 13.21 -16.09 3.91
CA THR A 229 13.17 -17.18 2.92
C THR A 229 13.81 -18.46 3.48
N ARG A 230 14.88 -18.33 4.29
CA ARG A 230 15.58 -19.46 4.89
C ARG A 230 14.91 -20.03 6.14
N THR A 231 14.27 -19.19 6.94
CA THR A 231 13.78 -19.57 8.29
C THR A 231 12.26 -19.62 8.41
N GLY A 232 11.54 -19.06 7.44
CA GLY A 232 10.08 -18.94 7.47
C GLY A 232 9.55 -17.85 8.40
N ARG A 233 10.41 -17.01 8.98
CA ARG A 233 10.03 -15.92 9.90
C ARG A 233 10.99 -14.75 9.83
N PHE A 234 10.53 -13.57 10.24
CA PHE A 234 11.42 -12.41 10.39
C PHE A 234 12.20 -12.46 11.71
N PRO A 235 13.33 -11.73 11.80
CA PRO A 235 14.04 -11.58 13.07
C PRO A 235 13.22 -10.77 14.08
N GLY A 236 13.41 -11.05 15.37
CA GLY A 236 12.78 -10.33 16.48
C GLY A 236 11.53 -11.00 17.05
N PRO A 237 11.00 -10.48 18.18
CA PRO A 237 9.82 -11.02 18.82
C PRO A 237 8.54 -10.62 18.07
N ILE A 238 7.50 -11.44 18.25
CA ILE A 238 6.16 -11.17 17.73
C ILE A 238 5.42 -10.24 18.70
N MET A 239 4.94 -9.12 18.19
CA MET A 239 4.22 -8.07 18.92
C MET A 239 2.92 -7.70 18.19
N SER A 240 2.14 -8.69 17.75
CA SER A 240 0.92 -8.45 16.98
C SER A 240 -0.12 -7.70 17.83
N PRO A 241 -0.52 -6.46 17.48
CA PRO A 241 -1.62 -5.80 18.17
C PRO A 241 -2.93 -6.58 17.95
N PRO A 242 -3.86 -6.57 18.92
CA PRO A 242 -5.14 -7.24 18.79
C PRO A 242 -5.99 -6.59 17.70
N ARG A 243 -6.93 -7.36 17.14
CA ARG A 243 -7.94 -6.83 16.20
C ARG A 243 -8.84 -5.85 16.94
N ARG A 244 -9.10 -4.69 16.34
CA ARG A 244 -10.08 -3.72 16.86
C ARG A 244 -11.45 -3.97 16.22
N PRO A 245 -12.56 -3.88 16.97
CA PRO A 245 -13.88 -4.20 16.45
C PRO A 245 -14.45 -3.13 15.50
N TRP A 246 -13.85 -1.93 15.45
CA TRP A 246 -14.39 -0.78 14.73
C TRP A 246 -14.56 -1.03 13.23
N SER A 247 -13.58 -1.69 12.60
CA SER A 247 -13.68 -2.04 11.18
C SER A 247 -14.86 -2.98 10.90
N LEU A 248 -15.13 -3.95 11.78
CA LEU A 248 -16.28 -4.86 11.69
C LEU A 248 -17.59 -4.12 11.94
N ILE A 249 -17.69 -3.33 13.01
CA ILE A 249 -18.89 -2.57 13.36
C ILE A 249 -19.27 -1.62 12.23
N ASN A 250 -18.31 -0.85 11.72
CA ASN A 250 -18.53 0.07 10.60
C ASN A 250 -18.97 -0.68 9.34
N TRP A 251 -18.36 -1.84 9.05
CA TRP A 251 -18.74 -2.66 7.90
C TRP A 251 -20.17 -3.22 8.04
N LEU A 252 -20.56 -3.72 9.21
CA LEU A 252 -21.91 -4.21 9.47
C LEU A 252 -22.94 -3.08 9.39
N PHE A 253 -22.64 -1.93 10.00
CA PHE A 253 -23.50 -0.75 9.95
C PHE A 253 -23.78 -0.31 8.51
N TRP A 254 -22.74 -0.07 7.70
CA TRP A 254 -22.93 0.36 6.32
C TRP A 254 -23.53 -0.73 5.43
N SER A 255 -23.22 -2.00 5.69
CA SER A 255 -23.86 -3.12 4.98
C SER A 255 -25.36 -3.15 5.27
N CYS A 256 -25.79 -2.93 6.52
CA CYS A 256 -27.20 -2.82 6.85
C CYS A 256 -27.85 -1.59 6.17
N VAL A 257 -27.23 -0.41 6.30
CA VAL A 257 -27.76 0.84 5.74
C VAL A 257 -27.90 0.79 4.22
N VAL A 258 -26.97 0.13 3.51
CA VAL A 258 -26.97 0.07 2.03
C VAL A 258 -27.74 -1.15 1.51
N LEU A 259 -27.47 -2.34 2.04
CA LEU A 259 -28.03 -3.58 1.47
C LEU A 259 -29.49 -3.80 1.85
N TYR A 260 -29.97 -3.30 3.00
CA TYR A 260 -31.36 -3.49 3.39
C TYR A 260 -32.34 -2.72 2.48
N PRO A 261 -32.19 -1.39 2.26
CA PRO A 261 -33.06 -0.67 1.32
C PRO A 261 -32.90 -1.17 -0.12
N LEU A 262 -31.68 -1.53 -0.53
CA LEU A 262 -31.42 -2.09 -1.85
C LEU A 262 -32.13 -3.44 -2.04
N GLY A 263 -32.11 -4.29 -1.01
CA GLY A 263 -32.82 -5.57 -1.01
C GLY A 263 -34.33 -5.39 -1.10
N LEU A 264 -34.90 -4.43 -0.37
CA LEU A 264 -36.32 -4.09 -0.47
C LEU A 264 -36.68 -3.58 -1.87
N LEU A 265 -35.86 -2.69 -2.45
CA LEU A 265 -36.05 -2.18 -3.80
C LEU A 265 -36.00 -3.31 -4.84
N LEU A 266 -35.02 -4.21 -4.73
CA LEU A 266 -34.91 -5.38 -5.61
C LEU A 266 -36.11 -6.31 -5.48
N ALA A 267 -36.56 -6.58 -4.25
CA ALA A 267 -37.75 -7.41 -4.01
C ALA A 267 -39.01 -6.76 -4.62
N GLN A 268 -39.20 -5.45 -4.44
CA GLN A 268 -40.30 -4.70 -5.05
C GLN A 268 -40.25 -4.76 -6.57
N LEU A 269 -39.08 -4.54 -7.18
CA LEU A 269 -38.87 -4.60 -8.63
C LEU A 269 -39.19 -5.99 -9.20
N LEU A 270 -38.74 -7.06 -8.54
CA LEU A 270 -39.03 -8.43 -8.94
C LEU A 270 -40.52 -8.77 -8.76
N SER A 271 -41.16 -8.26 -7.70
CA SER A 271 -42.59 -8.46 -7.43
C SER A 271 -43.53 -7.64 -8.32
N SER A 272 -43.01 -6.62 -9.02
CA SER A 272 -43.81 -5.70 -9.85
C SER A 272 -44.47 -6.35 -11.06
N GLY A 273 -44.03 -7.54 -11.46
CA GLY A 273 -44.52 -8.25 -12.66
C GLY A 273 -44.14 -7.58 -14.00
N SER A 274 -43.46 -6.44 -13.97
CA SER A 274 -43.07 -5.71 -15.19
C SER A 274 -41.74 -6.23 -15.73
N VAL A 275 -41.80 -6.92 -16.87
CA VAL A 275 -40.62 -7.43 -17.60
C VAL A 275 -39.60 -6.33 -17.87
N LEU A 276 -40.06 -5.11 -18.19
CA LEU A 276 -39.19 -3.96 -18.44
C LEU A 276 -38.37 -3.57 -17.20
N THR A 277 -39.01 -3.53 -16.03
CA THR A 277 -38.33 -3.16 -14.77
C THR A 277 -37.34 -4.25 -14.32
N ILE A 278 -37.70 -5.52 -14.51
CA ILE A 278 -36.82 -6.66 -14.21
C ILE A 278 -35.60 -6.65 -15.14
N ALA A 279 -35.82 -6.40 -16.43
CA ALA A 279 -34.74 -6.27 -17.40
C ALA A 279 -33.80 -5.09 -17.06
N ALA A 280 -34.36 -3.92 -16.73
CA ALA A 280 -33.59 -2.75 -16.31
C ALA A 280 -32.76 -3.03 -15.04
N ALA A 281 -33.34 -3.70 -14.04
CA ALA A 281 -32.62 -4.11 -12.83
C ALA A 281 -31.47 -5.07 -13.16
N GLY A 282 -31.69 -6.03 -14.06
CA GLY A 282 -30.65 -6.94 -14.55
C GLY A 282 -29.49 -6.21 -15.23
N VAL A 283 -29.79 -5.20 -16.05
CA VAL A 283 -28.77 -4.35 -16.69
C VAL A 283 -27.96 -3.57 -15.64
N VAL A 284 -28.62 -2.96 -14.66
CA VAL A 284 -27.94 -2.22 -13.57
C VAL A 284 -27.04 -3.14 -12.75
N CYS A 285 -27.54 -4.31 -12.32
CA CYS A 285 -26.74 -5.29 -11.59
C CYS A 285 -25.52 -5.77 -12.40
N SER A 286 -25.71 -5.99 -13.70
CA SER A 286 -24.62 -6.37 -14.61
C SER A 286 -23.57 -5.25 -14.72
N ALA A 287 -24.00 -4.00 -14.88
CA ALA A 287 -23.12 -2.84 -14.94
C ALA A 287 -22.33 -2.66 -13.62
N VAL A 288 -22.98 -2.81 -12.46
CA VAL A 288 -22.32 -2.76 -11.14
C VAL A 288 -21.29 -3.88 -11.00
N SER A 289 -21.64 -5.11 -11.38
CA SER A 289 -20.73 -6.25 -11.36
C SER A 289 -19.50 -6.04 -12.25
N MET A 290 -19.71 -5.52 -13.47
CA MET A 290 -18.62 -5.15 -14.39
C MET A 290 -17.74 -4.03 -13.80
N GLY A 291 -18.34 -3.01 -13.20
CA GLY A 291 -17.62 -1.92 -12.52
C GLY A 291 -16.76 -2.43 -11.36
N LEU A 292 -17.31 -3.28 -10.50
CA LEU A 292 -16.59 -3.91 -9.39
C LEU A 292 -15.39 -4.73 -9.89
N ARG A 293 -15.59 -5.57 -10.92
CA ARG A 293 -14.49 -6.33 -11.53
C ARG A 293 -13.43 -5.45 -12.15
N TRP A 294 -13.82 -4.35 -12.81
CA TRP A 294 -12.88 -3.38 -13.37
C TRP A 294 -12.05 -2.70 -12.27
N MET A 295 -12.67 -2.35 -11.13
CA MET A 295 -11.98 -1.77 -9.96
C MET A 295 -11.02 -2.75 -9.31
N ILE A 296 -11.43 -4.01 -9.09
CA ILE A 296 -10.53 -5.09 -8.63
C ILE A 296 -9.38 -5.25 -9.61
N GLY A 297 -9.64 -5.19 -10.91
CA GLY A 297 -8.58 -5.23 -11.91
C GLY A 297 -7.56 -4.10 -11.79
N GLN A 298 -7.86 -2.96 -11.15
CA GLN A 298 -6.86 -1.90 -10.89
C GLN A 298 -5.82 -2.31 -9.82
N THR A 299 -6.14 -3.30 -8.98
CA THR A 299 -5.20 -3.81 -7.96
C THR A 299 -4.26 -4.87 -8.50
N GLU A 300 -4.59 -5.54 -9.61
CA GLU A 300 -3.77 -6.60 -10.22
C GLU A 300 -2.34 -6.15 -10.57
N ILE A 301 -1.39 -7.08 -10.45
CA ILE A 301 0.04 -6.84 -10.70
C ILE A 301 0.29 -6.50 -12.18
N ASP A 302 -0.42 -7.16 -13.10
CA ASP A 302 -0.24 -6.99 -14.55
C ASP A 302 -0.70 -5.63 -15.07
N LYS A 303 -1.63 -4.97 -14.38
CA LYS A 303 -1.99 -3.55 -14.64
C LYS A 303 -1.06 -2.56 -13.95
N GLY A 304 -0.06 -3.06 -13.24
CA GLY A 304 1.02 -2.29 -12.66
C GLY A 304 1.82 -1.53 -13.73
N SER A 305 2.65 -0.60 -13.27
CA SER A 305 3.39 0.28 -14.17
C SER A 305 4.34 -0.47 -15.12
N ASN A 306 4.27 -0.16 -16.42
CA ASN A 306 5.27 -0.51 -17.44
C ASN A 306 6.58 0.29 -17.32
N TYR A 307 6.71 1.13 -16.30
CA TYR A 307 7.87 1.99 -16.10
C TYR A 307 9.10 1.14 -15.75
N GLY A 308 10.19 1.37 -16.48
CA GLY A 308 11.38 0.52 -16.48
C GLY A 308 11.36 -0.54 -17.58
N ILE A 309 10.20 -0.89 -18.15
CA ILE A 309 10.10 -1.86 -19.25
C ILE A 309 10.26 -1.17 -20.63
N LYS A 310 10.12 0.16 -20.70
CA LYS A 310 10.43 0.89 -21.94
C LYS A 310 11.91 0.69 -22.26
N THR A 311 12.16 -0.17 -23.24
CA THR A 311 13.45 -0.41 -23.87
C THR A 311 14.16 0.92 -24.08
N ALA A 312 15.37 1.06 -23.55
CA ALA A 312 16.30 2.02 -24.11
C ALA A 312 16.31 1.82 -25.64
N PRO A 313 16.27 2.88 -26.45
CA PRO A 313 16.52 2.72 -27.87
C PRO A 313 17.87 2.00 -27.97
N LEU A 314 17.90 0.85 -28.66
CA LEU A 314 19.14 0.32 -29.16
C LEU A 314 19.70 1.40 -30.08
N ASN A 315 20.66 2.18 -29.59
CA ASN A 315 21.50 2.98 -30.45
C ASN A 315 22.29 1.96 -31.29
N ASN A 316 21.79 1.68 -32.48
CA ASN A 316 22.63 1.19 -33.56
C ASN A 316 23.54 2.36 -33.93
N ASN A 317 24.81 2.24 -33.59
CA ASN A 317 25.97 2.69 -34.35
C ASN A 317 27.20 1.94 -33.85
#